data_AF-A0A949YRX5-F1
#
_entry.id   AF-A0A949YRX5-F1
#
_cell.length_a   1.000
_cell.length_b   1.000
_cell.length_c   1.000
_cell.angle_alpha   90.00
_cell.angle_beta   90.00
_cell.angle_gamma   90.00
#
_symmetry.space_group_name_H-M   'P 1'
#
loop_
_entity.id
_entity.type
_entity.pdbx_description
1 polymer ?
#
loop_
_entity_poly.entity_id
_entity_poly.type
_entity_poly.pdbx_seq_one_letter_code
_entity_poly.pdbx_strand_id
1 'polypeptide(L)' 'RELIAEWNARGDEIDALVRRKIASIKRGIVEGSNEWTLLYRRYRDEELRRRGILH' A
#
# COMPACT_ATOMS: atom_id res chain seq x y z
N ARG A 1 -6.84 14.75 19.09
CA ARG A 1 -7.26 13.38 18.70
C ARG A 1 -7.46 13.24 17.18
N GLU A 2 -7.67 14.32 16.43
CA GLU A 2 -7.92 14.28 14.97
C GLU A 2 -6.69 13.92 14.11
N LEU A 3 -5.49 14.36 14.50
CA LEU A 3 -4.26 14.10 13.72
C LEU A 3 -3.94 12.61 13.53
N ILE A 4 -4.24 11.77 14.54
CA ILE A 4 -4.06 10.31 14.45
C ILE A 4 -5.08 9.70 13.49
N ALA A 5 -6.31 10.19 13.50
CA ALA A 5 -7.37 9.69 12.63
C ALA A 5 -7.10 10.04 11.15
N GLU A 6 -6.65 11.26 10.88
CA GLU A 6 -6.26 11.70 9.54
C GLU A 6 -5.06 10.90 9.01
N TRP A 7 -4.06 10.66 9.86
CA TRP A 7 -2.90 9.84 9.51
C TRP A 7 -3.31 8.40 9.17
N ASN A 8 -4.18 7.79 9.97
CA ASN A 8 -4.67 6.44 9.74
C ASN A 8 -5.48 6.35 8.44
N ALA A 9 -6.40 7.28 8.20
CA ALA A 9 -7.20 7.31 6.97
C ALA A 9 -6.32 7.42 5.71
N ARG A 10 -5.28 8.25 5.76
CA ARG A 10 -4.30 8.36 4.66
C ARG A 10 -3.52 7.06 4.45
N GLY A 11 -3.19 6.34 5.53
CA GLY A 11 -2.59 5.00 5.46
C GLY A 11 -3.51 3.99 4.79
N ASP A 12 -4.78 3.96 5.18
CA ASP A 12 -5.80 3.05 4.65
C ASP A 12 -6.04 3.26 3.15
N GLU A 13 -6.03 4.51 2.69
CA GLU A 13 -6.13 4.85 1.26
C GLU A 13 -4.96 4.30 0.43
N ILE A 14 -3.73 4.46 0.94
CA ILE A 14 -2.52 3.94 0.29
C ILE A 14 -2.60 2.42 0.22
N ASP A 15 -2.99 1.78 1.32
CA ASP A 15 -3.10 0.32 1.40
C ASP A 15 -4.14 -0.24 0.43
N ALA A 16 -5.32 0.40 0.34
CA ALA A 16 -6.35 0.02 -0.62
C ALA A 16 -5.87 0.17 -2.08
N LEU A 17 -5.13 1.23 -2.39
CA LEU A 17 -4.59 1.46 -3.73
C LEU A 17 -3.55 0.40 -4.09
N VAL A 18 -2.62 0.10 -3.18
CA VAL A 18 -1.58 -0.92 -3.37
C VAL A 18 -2.21 -2.31 -3.58
N ARG A 19 -3.19 -2.70 -2.75
CA ARG A 19 -3.91 -3.98 -2.89
C ARG A 19 -4.57 -4.11 -4.26
N ARG A 20 -5.27 -3.06 -4.72
CA ARG A 20 -5.88 -3.03 -6.06
C ARG A 20 -4.84 -3.14 -7.18
N LYS A 21 -3.69 -2.47 -7.04
CA LYS A 21 -2.57 -2.53 -8.01
C LYS A 21 -1.98 -3.94 -8.10
N ILE A 22 -1.79 -4.62 -6.97
CA ILE A 22 -1.29 -6.01 -6.96
C ILE A 22 -2.29 -6.94 -7.63
N ALA A 23 -3.58 -6.82 -7.28
CA ALA A 23 -4.63 -7.65 -7.83
C ALA A 23 -4.82 -7.46 -9.35
N SER A 24 -4.57 -6.25 -9.87
CA SER A 24 -4.64 -5.99 -11.32
C SER A 24 -3.44 -6.53 -12.09
N ILE A 25 -2.26 -6.55 -11.48
CA ILE A 25 -1.02 -7.02 -12.13
C ILE A 25 -0.96 -8.55 -12.16
N LYS A 26 -1.30 -9.21 -11.05
CA LYS A 26 -1.21 -10.67 -10.96
C LYS A 26 -2.37 -11.24 -10.15
N ARG A 27 -3.28 -11.89 -10.88
CA ARG A 27 -4.44 -12.59 -10.32
C ARG A 27 -3.97 -13.87 -9.61
N GLY A 28 -4.60 -14.20 -8.48
CA GLY A 28 -4.34 -15.44 -7.74
C GLY A 28 -3.18 -15.39 -6.75
N ILE A 29 -2.55 -14.24 -6.53
CA ILE A 29 -1.62 -14.09 -5.39
C ILE A 29 -2.42 -14.05 -4.09
N VAL A 30 -2.10 -14.95 -3.17
CA VAL A 30 -2.67 -14.97 -1.82
C VAL A 30 -2.12 -13.80 -1.00
N GLU A 31 -3.01 -12.97 -0.45
CA GLU A 31 -2.61 -11.90 0.46
C GLU A 31 -1.87 -12.46 1.69
N GLY A 32 -0.79 -11.80 2.11
CA GLY A 32 0.06 -12.28 3.20
C GLY A 32 1.06 -13.38 2.81
N SER A 33 1.03 -13.90 1.57
CA SER A 33 2.13 -14.73 1.07
C SER A 33 3.44 -13.95 0.96
N ASN A 34 4.57 -14.64 0.86
CA ASN A 34 5.88 -14.00 0.67
C ASN A 34 5.93 -13.16 -0.61
N GLU A 35 5.36 -13.67 -1.70
CA GLU A 35 5.28 -12.95 -2.98
C GLU A 35 4.41 -11.69 -2.85
N TRP A 36 3.23 -11.81 -2.23
CA TRP A 36 2.38 -10.66 -1.98
C TRP A 36 3.06 -9.60 -1.13
N THR A 37 3.76 -10.02 -0.08
CA THR A 37 4.46 -9.12 0.85
C THR A 37 5.57 -8.33 0.14
N LEU A 38 6.29 -8.98 -0.78
CA LEU A 38 7.32 -8.32 -1.58
C LEU A 38 6.70 -7.25 -2.52
N LEU A 39 5.62 -7.60 -3.22
CA LEU A 39 4.91 -6.67 -4.11
C LEU A 39 4.30 -5.51 -3.33
N TYR A 40 3.65 -5.81 -2.20
CA TYR A 40 3.05 -4.82 -1.33
C TYR A 40 4.07 -3.82 -0.80
N ARG A 41 5.22 -4.28 -0.28
CA ARG A 41 6.30 -3.37 0.15
C ARG A 41 6.77 -2.46 -0.98
N ARG A 42 7.05 -3.04 -2.15
CA ARG A 42 7.52 -2.27 -3.31
C ARG A 42 6.52 -1.18 -3.72
N TYR A 43 5.25 -1.53 -3.86
CA TYR A 43 4.23 -0.59 -4.33
C TYR A 43 3.82 0.41 -3.26
N ARG A 44 3.84 0.04 -1.98
CA ARG A 44 3.65 0.97 -0.88
C ARG A 44 4.76 2.02 -0.86
N ASP A 45 6.02 1.60 -0.96
CA ASP A 45 7.15 2.53 -0.97
C ASP A 45 7.09 3.46 -2.19
N GLU A 46 6.67 2.95 -3.35
CA GLU A 46 6.43 3.76 -4.54
C GLU A 46 5.35 4.83 -4.29
N GLU A 47 4.21 4.47 -3.71
CA GLU A 47 3.13 5.41 -3.38
C GLU A 47 3.56 6.44 -2.33
N LEU A 48 4.34 6.03 -1.33
CA LEU A 48 4.89 6.93 -0.32
C LEU A 48 5.88 7.93 -0.91
N ARG A 49 6.78 7.49 -1.79
CA ARG A 49 7.71 8.37 -2.52
C ARG A 49 6.96 9.33 -3.44
N ARG A 50 5.96 8.83 -4.18
CA ARG A 50 5.13 9.65 -5.09
C ARG A 50 4.40 10.76 -4.36
N ARG A 51 3.99 10.52 -3.11
CA ARG A 51 3.31 11.50 -2.25
C ARG A 51 4.29 12.38 -1.44
N GLY A 52 5.61 12.18 -1.60
CA GLY A 52 6.64 12.93 -0.87
C GLY A 52 6.72 12.59 0.62
N ILE A 53 6.19 11.44 1.04
CA ILE A 53 6.20 10.99 2.44
C ILE A 53 7.51 10.25 2.77
N LEU A 54 8.06 9.53 1.77
CA LEU A 54 9.34 8.84 1.87
C LEU A 54 10.38 9.56 0.99
N HIS A 55 11.47 10.01 1.59
CA HIS A 55 12.62 10.64 0.91
C HIS A 55 13.78 9.65 0.76
#